data_AF-A0A4S2SAL7-F1
#
_entry.id   AF-A0A4S2SAL7-F1
#
_cell.length_a   1.000
_cell.length_b   1.000
_cell.length_c   1.000
_cell.angle_alpha   90.00
_cell.angle_beta   90.00
_cell.angle_gamma   90.00
#
_symmetry.space_group_name_H-M   'P 1'
#
loop_
_entity.id
_entity.type
_entity.pdbx_description
1 polymer ?
#
loop_
_entity_poly.entity_id
_entity_poly.type
_entity_poly.pdbx_seq_one_letter_code
_entity_poly.pdbx_strand_id
1 'polypeptide(L)'
;MARLWPRDKSEKLFKTPTANLSRNGAPQHPEKRKQGGHGPTLEDETCFLLSVEPEADYGGDFSPSEWWGDFAPAVRRWEVLTGQPAPVPVEFGPRGGLRLAPRFAEWLMGIVSGWITKVEGLDRGAQLKAIGDGVVPQQAFAAFAHLLGEMERGKP
;
A
#
# COMPACT_ATOMS: atom_id res chain seq x y z
N MET A 1 -17.69 -2.25 -19.37
CA MET A 1 -16.80 -2.93 -18.41
C MET A 1 -17.65 -3.50 -17.28
N ALA A 2 -17.82 -4.82 -17.23
CA ALA A 2 -18.45 -5.47 -16.10
C ALA A 2 -17.65 -5.12 -14.83
N ARG A 3 -18.31 -4.66 -13.78
CA ARG A 3 -17.66 -4.48 -12.48
C ARG A 3 -17.32 -5.88 -11.98
N LEU A 4 -16.09 -6.32 -12.22
CA LEU A 4 -15.53 -7.58 -11.72
C LEU A 4 -15.66 -7.70 -10.19
N TRP A 5 -15.96 -6.60 -9.50
CA TRP A 5 -16.17 -6.59 -8.07
C TRP A 5 -17.24 -5.59 -7.62
N PRO A 6 -18.27 -6.01 -6.86
CA PRO A 6 -19.25 -5.13 -6.22
C PRO A 6 -18.57 -4.21 -5.19
N ARG A 7 -18.78 -2.88 -5.25
CA ARG A 7 -18.09 -1.90 -4.39
C ARG A 7 -18.35 -2.10 -2.89
N ASP A 8 -19.49 -2.69 -2.55
CA ASP A 8 -19.92 -3.12 -1.22
C ASP A 8 -19.09 -4.30 -0.65
N LYS A 9 -18.37 -5.04 -1.49
CA LYS A 9 -17.58 -6.21 -1.07
C LYS A 9 -16.13 -5.91 -0.64
N SER A 10 -15.74 -4.65 -0.41
CA SER A 10 -14.55 -4.32 0.39
C SER A 10 -14.90 -3.21 1.36
N GLU A 11 -15.37 -3.59 2.53
CA GLU A 11 -15.74 -2.62 3.58
C GLU A 11 -14.50 -1.98 4.21
N LYS A 12 -13.35 -2.69 4.22
CA LYS A 12 -12.10 -2.20 4.79
C LYS A 12 -11.00 -2.08 3.74
N LEU A 13 -10.41 -0.89 3.66
CA LEU A 13 -9.26 -0.57 2.82
C LEU A 13 -8.12 -0.10 3.72
N PHE A 14 -6.89 -0.41 3.33
CA PHE A 14 -5.70 0.15 3.97
C PHE A 14 -5.67 1.67 3.84
N LYS A 15 -5.01 2.32 4.79
CA LYS A 15 -4.56 3.70 4.61
C LYS A 15 -3.54 3.80 3.50
N THR A 16 -3.57 4.90 2.76
CA THR A 16 -2.50 5.21 1.82
C THR A 16 -1.21 5.52 2.58
N PRO A 17 -0.04 5.15 2.03
CA PRO A 17 1.22 5.55 2.62
C PRO A 17 1.33 7.08 2.64
N THR A 18 2.00 7.63 3.65
CA THR A 18 2.27 9.06 3.74
C THR A 18 3.76 9.31 3.80
N ALA A 19 4.19 10.47 3.30
CA ALA A 19 5.60 10.83 3.20
C ALA A 19 6.37 10.88 4.53
N ASN A 20 5.65 10.95 5.66
CA ASN A 20 6.22 11.06 7.00
C ASN A 20 6.28 9.72 7.76
N LEU A 21 5.89 8.61 7.15
CA LEU A 21 5.87 7.28 7.80
C LEU A 21 7.23 6.89 8.39
N SER A 22 8.34 7.30 7.79
CA SER A 22 9.68 6.97 8.28
C SER A 22 10.21 7.89 9.38
N ARG A 23 9.57 9.04 9.61
CA ARG A 23 10.01 10.07 10.56
C ARG A 23 9.20 10.12 11.84
N ASN A 24 7.95 9.67 11.77
CA ASN A 24 7.07 9.59 12.92
C ASN A 24 7.56 8.47 13.86
N GLY A 25 7.29 8.61 15.16
CA GLY A 25 7.66 7.60 16.15
C GLY A 25 7.13 6.20 15.83
N ALA A 26 7.62 5.19 16.55
CA ALA A 26 7.29 3.78 16.34
C ALA A 26 5.77 3.54 16.18
N PRO A 27 5.36 2.53 15.39
CA PRO A 27 3.96 2.26 15.15
C PRO A 27 3.22 1.94 16.44
N GLN A 28 1.94 2.24 16.44
CA GLN A 28 1.04 2.02 17.57
C GLN A 28 -0.22 1.29 17.11
N HIS A 29 -0.85 0.54 18.01
CA HIS A 29 -2.12 -0.09 17.71
C HIS A 29 -3.15 0.96 17.21
N PRO A 30 -3.85 0.74 16.09
CA PRO A 30 -4.77 1.71 15.48
C PRO A 30 -5.81 2.30 16.43
N GLU A 31 -6.33 1.49 17.35
CA GLU A 31 -7.32 1.96 18.33
C GLU A 31 -6.72 2.92 19.35
N LYS A 32 -5.49 2.67 19.81
CA LYS A 32 -4.76 3.58 20.70
C LYS A 32 -4.47 4.91 20.01
N ARG A 33 -4.14 4.87 18.71
CA ARG A 33 -3.91 6.07 17.89
C ARG A 33 -5.18 6.95 17.84
N LYS A 34 -6.34 6.33 17.58
CA LYS A 34 -7.65 7.00 17.54
C LYS A 34 -8.04 7.60 18.89
N GLN A 35 -7.81 6.89 19.99
CA GLN A 35 -8.06 7.40 21.35
C GLN A 35 -7.24 8.68 21.63
N GLY A 36 -6.04 8.78 21.05
CA GLY A 36 -5.22 10.00 21.09
C GLY A 36 -5.63 11.11 20.13
N GLY A 37 -6.77 10.98 19.42
CA GLY A 37 -7.27 11.98 18.46
C GLY A 37 -6.59 11.94 17.09
N HIS A 38 -5.79 10.91 16.78
CA HIS A 38 -5.09 10.77 15.52
C HIS A 38 -5.60 9.57 14.71
N GLY A 39 -5.68 9.71 13.38
CA GLY A 39 -5.96 8.57 12.50
C GLY A 39 -4.79 7.57 12.50
N PRO A 40 -5.06 6.26 12.36
CA PRO A 40 -3.99 5.29 12.16
C PRO A 40 -3.26 5.53 10.84
N THR A 41 -1.99 5.17 10.83
CA THR A 41 -1.16 5.15 9.63
C THR A 41 -1.16 3.76 8.98
N LEU A 42 -0.64 3.66 7.75
CA LEU A 42 -0.43 2.36 7.11
C LEU A 42 0.52 1.47 7.94
N GLU A 43 1.54 2.06 8.57
CA GLU A 43 2.46 1.30 9.43
C GLU A 43 1.76 0.76 10.68
N ASP A 44 0.86 1.55 11.28
CA ASP A 44 0.03 1.11 12.41
C ASP A 44 -0.85 -0.10 12.02
N GLU A 45 -1.49 -0.04 10.84
CA GLU A 45 -2.35 -1.13 10.37
C GLU A 45 -1.55 -2.40 10.05
N THR A 46 -0.44 -2.27 9.32
CA THR A 46 0.40 -3.42 8.91
C THR A 46 1.09 -4.11 10.09
N CYS A 47 1.54 -3.36 11.10
CA CYS A 47 2.26 -3.91 12.23
C CYS A 47 1.36 -4.54 13.31
N PHE A 48 0.07 -4.16 13.38
CA PHE A 48 -0.81 -4.57 14.49
C PHE A 48 -2.07 -5.31 14.08
N LEU A 49 -2.54 -5.19 12.84
CA LEU A 49 -3.81 -5.79 12.40
C LEU A 49 -3.66 -7.04 11.53
N LEU A 50 -2.43 -7.38 11.15
CA LEU A 50 -2.15 -8.47 10.22
C LEU A 50 -1.49 -9.65 10.94
N SER A 51 -1.75 -10.85 10.44
CA SER A 51 -1.16 -12.10 10.95
C SER A 51 -0.10 -12.61 9.98
N VAL A 52 0.98 -11.84 9.83
CA VAL A 52 2.06 -12.13 8.86
C VAL A 52 3.39 -12.31 9.56
N GLU A 53 4.13 -13.35 9.17
CA GLU A 53 5.52 -13.53 9.56
C GLU A 53 6.43 -12.68 8.63
N PRO A 54 7.33 -11.83 9.16
CA PRO A 54 8.14 -10.91 8.35
C PRO A 54 9.08 -11.62 7.35
N GLU A 55 9.46 -12.86 7.65
CA GLU A 55 10.33 -13.71 6.83
C GLU A 55 9.56 -14.69 5.94
N ALA A 56 8.23 -14.61 5.90
CA ALA A 56 7.44 -15.56 5.13
C ALA A 56 7.79 -15.54 3.64
N ASP A 57 7.99 -16.74 3.07
CA ASP A 57 8.12 -16.96 1.64
C ASP A 57 6.96 -17.81 1.15
N TYR A 58 6.15 -17.25 0.26
CA TYR A 58 4.99 -17.88 -0.33
C TYR A 58 5.11 -17.73 -1.84
N GLY A 59 5.65 -18.76 -2.50
CA GLY A 59 5.83 -18.79 -3.96
C GLY A 59 4.54 -18.97 -4.76
N GLY A 60 3.40 -18.49 -4.25
CA GLY A 60 2.10 -18.63 -4.88
C GLY A 60 1.71 -17.40 -5.72
N ASP A 61 0.73 -17.58 -6.60
CA ASP A 61 0.17 -16.50 -7.44
C ASP A 61 -0.52 -15.39 -6.61
N PHE A 62 -0.83 -15.70 -5.35
CA PHE A 62 -1.50 -14.83 -4.39
C PHE A 62 -0.93 -15.06 -2.99
N SER A 63 -1.03 -14.03 -2.16
CA SER A 63 -0.71 -14.12 -0.74
C SER A 63 -1.72 -14.95 0.06
N PRO A 64 -1.29 -15.60 1.16
CA PRO A 64 -2.19 -16.35 2.01
C PRO A 64 -3.31 -15.44 2.55
N SER A 65 -4.57 -15.84 2.38
CA SER A 65 -5.72 -15.00 2.70
C SER A 65 -5.84 -14.66 4.19
N GLU A 66 -5.41 -15.59 5.05
CA GLU A 66 -5.42 -15.53 6.51
C GLU A 66 -4.54 -14.42 7.07
N TRP A 67 -3.56 -13.93 6.30
CA TRP A 67 -2.67 -12.84 6.68
C TRP A 67 -3.40 -11.51 6.88
N TRP A 68 -4.45 -11.30 6.09
CA TRP A 68 -4.98 -9.98 5.84
C TRP A 68 -6.20 -9.63 6.69
N GLY A 69 -6.77 -10.60 7.41
CA GLY A 69 -8.01 -10.43 8.17
C GLY A 69 -9.09 -9.75 7.31
N ASP A 70 -9.69 -8.69 7.86
CA ASP A 70 -10.71 -7.88 7.17
C ASP A 70 -10.25 -7.25 5.85
N PHE A 71 -8.94 -7.10 5.62
CA PHE A 71 -8.39 -6.52 4.38
C PHE A 71 -8.31 -7.54 3.25
N ALA A 72 -8.51 -8.85 3.52
CA ALA A 72 -8.34 -9.91 2.52
C ALA A 72 -9.11 -9.67 1.20
N PRO A 73 -10.39 -9.22 1.20
CA PRO A 73 -11.09 -8.93 -0.05
C PRO A 73 -10.46 -7.79 -0.86
N ALA A 74 -9.91 -6.78 -0.19
CA ALA A 74 -9.26 -5.65 -0.84
C ALA A 74 -7.90 -6.04 -1.42
N VAL A 75 -7.10 -6.77 -0.64
CA VAL A 75 -5.80 -7.30 -1.08
C VAL A 75 -5.98 -8.20 -2.29
N ARG A 76 -6.89 -9.18 -2.21
CA ARG A 76 -7.13 -10.11 -3.32
C ARG A 76 -7.54 -9.39 -4.61
N ARG A 77 -8.39 -8.37 -4.50
CA ARG A 77 -8.76 -7.55 -5.66
C ARG A 77 -7.54 -6.84 -6.24
N TRP A 78 -6.68 -6.30 -5.39
CA TRP A 78 -5.50 -5.58 -5.84
C TRP A 78 -4.46 -6.49 -6.48
N GLU A 79 -4.27 -7.71 -5.95
CA GLU A 79 -3.41 -8.73 -6.57
C GLU A 79 -3.90 -9.08 -7.99
N VAL A 80 -5.20 -9.27 -8.17
CA VAL A 80 -5.80 -9.53 -9.49
C VAL A 80 -5.60 -8.34 -10.44
N LEU A 81 -5.78 -7.10 -9.96
CA LEU A 81 -5.65 -5.90 -10.79
C LEU A 81 -4.20 -5.58 -11.16
N THR A 82 -3.25 -5.86 -10.27
CA THR A 82 -1.82 -5.60 -10.48
C THR A 82 -1.11 -6.77 -11.14
N GLY A 83 -1.70 -7.97 -11.12
CA GLY A 83 -1.09 -9.19 -11.65
C GLY A 83 0.14 -9.63 -10.84
N GLN A 84 0.24 -9.21 -9.59
CA GLN A 84 1.35 -9.53 -8.68
C GLN A 84 0.77 -9.90 -7.31
N PRO A 85 1.26 -10.98 -6.67
CA PRO A 85 0.93 -11.24 -5.28
C PRO A 85 1.36 -10.04 -4.42
N ALA A 86 0.64 -9.80 -3.33
CA ALA A 86 1.09 -8.82 -2.36
C ALA A 86 2.51 -9.19 -1.90
N PRO A 87 3.38 -8.22 -1.55
CA PRO A 87 4.60 -8.52 -0.81
C PRO A 87 4.29 -8.73 0.68
N VAL A 88 5.22 -9.33 1.43
CA VAL A 88 5.16 -9.29 2.91
C VAL A 88 5.08 -7.82 3.37
N PRO A 89 4.10 -7.44 4.20
CA PRO A 89 3.80 -6.03 4.50
C PRO A 89 4.72 -5.41 5.56
N VAL A 90 5.48 -6.24 6.27
CA VAL A 90 6.33 -5.84 7.40
C VAL A 90 7.72 -6.42 7.26
N GLU A 91 8.69 -5.75 7.89
CA GLU A 91 10.07 -6.20 8.06
C GLU A 91 10.52 -5.91 9.50
N PHE A 92 11.55 -6.60 9.98
CA PHE A 92 12.18 -6.21 11.25
C PHE A 92 12.96 -4.90 11.12
N GLY A 93 12.77 -4.02 12.10
CA GLY A 93 13.59 -2.84 12.30
C GLY A 93 14.91 -3.15 13.04
N PRO A 94 15.85 -2.19 13.09
CA PRO A 94 17.16 -2.36 13.72
C PRO A 94 17.12 -2.75 15.21
N ARG A 95 15.98 -2.55 15.88
CA ARG A 95 15.76 -2.89 17.30
C ARG A 95 14.85 -4.12 17.49
N GLY A 96 14.61 -4.90 16.43
CA GLY A 96 13.79 -6.11 16.46
C GLY A 96 12.27 -5.89 16.43
N GLY A 97 11.78 -4.65 16.49
CA GLY A 97 10.36 -4.35 16.31
C GLY A 97 9.93 -4.38 14.85
N LEU A 98 8.67 -4.75 14.57
CA LEU A 98 8.10 -4.70 13.22
C LEU A 98 7.94 -3.25 12.74
N ARG A 99 8.11 -3.08 11.43
CA ARG A 99 7.87 -1.82 10.72
C ARG A 99 7.41 -2.09 9.29
N LEU A 100 6.81 -1.10 8.65
CA LEU A 100 6.30 -1.21 7.28
C LEU A 100 7.44 -1.51 6.30
N ALA A 101 7.25 -2.51 5.44
CA ALA A 101 8.16 -2.84 4.36
C ALA A 101 7.92 -1.90 3.15
N PRO A 102 8.94 -1.19 2.62
CA PRO A 102 8.78 -0.30 1.46
C PRO A 102 8.22 -0.99 0.22
N ARG A 103 8.58 -2.27 -0.01
CA ARG A 103 8.09 -3.07 -1.14
C ARG A 103 6.58 -3.22 -1.13
N PHE A 104 5.98 -3.39 0.05
CA PHE A 104 4.53 -3.46 0.18
C PHE A 104 3.88 -2.10 -0.08
N ALA A 105 4.46 -1.00 0.42
CA ALA A 105 3.95 0.34 0.14
C ALA A 105 4.01 0.69 -1.36
N GLU A 106 5.08 0.30 -2.05
CA GLU A 106 5.24 0.44 -3.51
C GLU A 106 4.15 -0.34 -4.27
N TRP A 107 3.94 -1.61 -3.89
CA TRP A 107 2.89 -2.46 -4.46
C TRP A 107 1.48 -1.90 -4.20
N LEU A 108 1.21 -1.42 -2.97
CA LEU A 108 -0.07 -0.83 -2.59
C LEU A 108 -0.39 0.41 -3.44
N MET A 109 0.63 1.18 -3.82
CA MET A 109 0.49 2.33 -4.71
C MET A 109 0.37 1.94 -6.20
N GLY A 110 0.44 0.66 -6.54
CA GLY A 110 0.34 0.19 -7.93
C GLY A 110 1.55 0.53 -8.77
N ILE A 111 2.68 0.81 -8.12
CA ILE A 111 3.96 1.12 -8.75
C ILE A 111 4.61 -0.20 -9.17
N VAL A 112 5.28 -0.20 -10.32
CA VAL A 112 6.02 -1.38 -10.81
C VAL A 112 7.04 -1.81 -9.76
N SER A 113 7.10 -3.11 -9.47
CA SER A 113 7.97 -3.66 -8.43
C SER A 113 9.44 -3.26 -8.67
N GLY A 114 10.04 -2.64 -7.66
CA GLY A 114 11.44 -2.21 -7.69
C GLY A 114 11.68 -0.83 -8.30
N TRP A 115 10.66 -0.12 -8.79
CA TRP A 115 10.83 1.20 -9.40
C TRP A 115 11.48 2.22 -8.45
N ILE A 116 11.11 2.16 -7.16
CA ILE A 116 11.68 2.94 -6.07
C ILE A 116 12.54 2.03 -5.20
N THR A 117 12.05 0.83 -4.88
CA THR A 117 12.68 -0.02 -3.86
C THR A 117 13.97 -0.71 -4.29
N LYS A 118 14.31 -0.70 -5.60
CA LYS A 118 15.60 -1.20 -6.13
C LYS A 118 16.55 -0.08 -6.58
N VAL A 119 16.23 1.19 -6.32
CA VAL A 119 17.14 2.30 -6.62
C VAL A 119 18.31 2.28 -5.64
N GLU A 120 19.53 2.16 -6.16
CA GLU A 120 20.76 2.17 -5.35
C GLU A 120 20.92 3.48 -4.58
N GLY A 121 21.37 3.40 -3.32
CA GLY A 121 21.61 4.56 -2.47
C GLY A 121 20.36 5.16 -1.79
N LEU A 122 19.15 4.69 -2.10
CA LEU A 122 17.95 5.08 -1.34
C LEU A 122 17.79 4.24 -0.08
N ASP A 123 17.87 4.90 1.09
CA ASP A 123 17.50 4.27 2.35
C ASP A 123 15.98 4.05 2.47
N ARG A 124 15.56 3.23 3.44
CA ARG A 124 14.14 2.94 3.70
C ARG A 124 13.30 4.22 3.84
N GLY A 125 13.84 5.23 4.51
CA GLY A 125 13.12 6.46 4.80
C GLY A 125 12.85 7.28 3.54
N ALA A 126 13.86 7.37 2.66
CA ALA A 126 13.76 8.01 1.36
C ALA A 126 12.83 7.24 0.43
N GLN A 127 12.87 5.90 0.43
CA GLN A 127 11.93 5.07 -0.34
C GLN A 127 10.48 5.33 0.07
N LEU A 128 10.16 5.23 1.37
CA LEU A 128 8.81 5.48 1.87
C LEU A 128 8.34 6.91 1.64
N LYS A 129 9.25 7.88 1.72
CA LYS A 129 8.94 9.28 1.37
C LYS A 129 8.56 9.40 -0.10
N ALA A 130 9.37 8.87 -1.01
CA ALA A 130 9.10 8.92 -2.45
C ALA A 130 7.78 8.21 -2.81
N ILE A 131 7.51 7.05 -2.20
CA ILE A 131 6.24 6.32 -2.38
C ILE A 131 5.05 7.16 -1.86
N GLY A 132 5.18 7.73 -0.66
CA GLY A 132 4.10 8.47 0.00
C GLY A 132 3.81 9.86 -0.57
N ASP A 133 4.79 10.49 -1.22
CA ASP A 133 4.60 11.74 -2.00
C ASP A 133 4.10 11.47 -3.43
N GLY A 134 4.12 10.21 -3.86
CA GLY A 134 3.68 9.80 -5.19
C GLY A 134 2.16 9.74 -5.35
N VAL A 135 1.73 9.20 -6.48
CA VAL A 135 0.32 8.97 -6.82
C VAL A 135 0.13 7.54 -7.29
N VAL A 136 -1.11 7.04 -7.22
CA VAL A 136 -1.46 5.75 -7.84
C VAL A 136 -1.42 5.91 -9.36
N PRO A 137 -0.49 5.26 -10.10
CA PRO A 137 -0.29 5.51 -11.53
C PRO A 137 -1.56 5.32 -12.39
N GLN A 138 -2.39 4.34 -12.03
CA GLN A 138 -3.65 4.06 -12.70
C GLN A 138 -4.66 5.21 -12.52
N GLN A 139 -4.70 5.85 -11.35
CA GLN A 139 -5.54 7.02 -11.10
C GLN A 139 -5.01 8.25 -11.82
N ALA A 140 -3.69 8.46 -11.82
CA ALA A 140 -3.05 9.55 -12.54
C ALA A 140 -3.29 9.44 -14.05
N PHE A 141 -3.13 8.24 -14.62
CA PHE A 141 -3.44 8.00 -16.04
C PHE A 141 -4.90 8.32 -16.36
N ALA A 142 -5.85 7.86 -15.54
CA ALA A 142 -7.27 8.15 -15.75
C ALA A 142 -7.56 9.66 -15.71
N ALA A 143 -6.94 10.40 -14.77
CA ALA A 143 -7.07 11.84 -14.67
C ALA A 143 -6.49 12.55 -15.91
N PHE A 144 -5.28 12.16 -16.35
CA PHE A 144 -4.67 12.74 -17.55
C PHE A 144 -5.47 12.44 -18.82
N ALA A 145 -5.94 11.21 -18.99
CA ALA A 145 -6.78 10.83 -20.13
C ALA A 145 -8.08 11.64 -20.16
N HIS A 146 -8.68 11.90 -19.00
CA HIS A 146 -9.86 12.75 -18.89
C HIS A 146 -9.57 14.19 -19.32
N LEU A 147 -8.52 14.81 -18.78
CA LEU A 147 -8.14 16.19 -19.10
C LEU A 147 -7.74 16.36 -20.58
N LEU A 148 -7.02 15.39 -21.15
CA LEU A 148 -6.64 15.42 -22.56
C LEU A 148 -7.88 15.37 -23.46
N GLY A 149 -8.85 14.52 -23.13
CA GLY A 149 -10.11 14.45 -23.86
C GLY A 149 -10.95 15.73 -23.79
N GLU A 150 -10.94 16.43 -22.65
CA GLU A 150 -11.58 17.76 -22.54
C GLU A 150 -10.89 18.80 -23.42
N MET A 151 -9.55 18.81 -23.44
CA MET A 151 -8.78 19.73 -24.28
C MET A 151 -9.04 19.50 -25.77
N GLU A 152 -9.17 18.25 -26.21
CA GLU A 152 -9.49 17.91 -27.60
C GLU A 152 -10.92 18.31 -27.99
N ARG A 153 -11.90 18.15 -27.08
CA ARG A 153 -13.29 18.60 -27.28
C ARG A 153 -13.43 20.13 -27.35
N GLY A 154 -12.54 20.85 -26.68
CA GLY A 154 -12.52 22.32 -26.65
C GLY A 154 -11.71 22.98 -27.78
N LYS A 155 -11.11 22.21 -28.70
CA LYS A 155 -10.49 22.77 -29.90
C LYS A 155 -11.61 23.21 -30.88
N PRO A 156 -11.54 24.44 -31.43
CA PRO A 156 -12.54 24.97 -32.35
C PRO A 156 -12.65 24.18 -33.66
#